data_AF-A0A645FUD8-F1
#
_entry.id   AF-A0A645FUD8-F1
#
_cell.length_a   1.000
_cell.length_b   1.000
_cell.length_c   1.000
_cell.angle_alpha   90.00
_cell.angle_beta   90.00
_cell.angle_gamma   90.00
#
_symmetry.space_group_name_H-M   'P 1'
#
loop_
_entity.id
_entity.type
_entity.pdbx_description
1 polymer ?
#
loop_
_entity_poly.entity_id
_entity_poly.type
_entity_poly.pdbx_seq_one_letter_code
_entity_poly.pdbx_strand_id
1 'polypeptide(L)'
;MALRGFFPVADLPTLRHIGSYLQGHPNMNMTPGVDMSTGSLGQGISTAAGMALAARVRGKDYHTYALLGDGEIQEGQVWEAFMFSAHYKLDNLTVFIDNNNLQIDGQVCDVMSPYPIDEKMAAFGFHVININGHDLDAIAAAIDEALATKGKPTAIIMKTVKGKGVSFMENKAGWHGKAPNDEEYEIAMQELRAQLAELEAK
;
A
#
# COMPACT_ATOMS: atom_id res chain seq x y z
N MET A 1 12.48 0.75 -4.30
CA MET A 1 13.72 0.83 -3.52
C MET A 1 14.97 0.66 -4.37
N ALA A 2 15.14 -0.47 -5.10
CA ALA A 2 16.27 -0.67 -6.02
C ALA A 2 16.47 0.50 -7.02
N LEU A 3 15.39 0.89 -7.71
CA LEU A 3 15.39 2.03 -8.65
C LEU A 3 15.71 3.39 -8.00
N ARG A 4 15.66 3.49 -6.67
CA ARG A 4 16.03 4.69 -5.91
C ARG A 4 17.43 4.59 -5.29
N GLY A 5 18.19 3.54 -5.61
CA GLY A 5 19.59 3.38 -5.22
C GLY A 5 19.82 2.85 -3.80
N PHE A 6 18.79 2.36 -3.10
CA PHE A 6 18.97 1.76 -1.76
C PHE A 6 19.74 0.43 -1.81
N PHE A 7 19.63 -0.29 -2.92
CA PHE A 7 20.37 -1.51 -3.19
C PHE A 7 20.41 -1.80 -4.71
N PRO A 8 21.35 -2.63 -5.20
CA PRO A 8 21.49 -2.95 -6.64
C PRO A 8 20.25 -3.64 -7.23
N VAL A 9 19.89 -3.30 -8.46
CA VAL A 9 18.85 -4.02 -9.23
C VAL A 9 19.24 -5.48 -9.47
N ALA A 10 20.54 -5.75 -9.61
CA ALA A 10 21.09 -7.09 -9.79
C ALA A 10 20.81 -8.05 -8.61
N ASP A 11 20.41 -7.53 -7.45
CA ASP A 11 20.13 -8.35 -6.27
C ASP A 11 18.69 -8.87 -6.25
N LEU A 12 17.77 -8.30 -7.06
CA LEU A 12 16.35 -8.70 -7.13
C LEU A 12 16.12 -10.20 -7.40
N PRO A 13 16.89 -10.89 -8.26
CA PRO A 13 16.75 -12.34 -8.48
C PRO A 13 17.03 -13.20 -7.24
N THR A 14 17.58 -12.62 -6.17
CA THR A 14 17.82 -13.35 -4.91
C THR A 14 16.63 -13.35 -3.96
N LEU A 15 15.53 -12.66 -4.31
CA LEU A 15 14.33 -12.57 -3.48
C LEU A 15 13.87 -13.97 -3.00
N ARG A 16 13.65 -14.11 -1.69
CA ARG A 16 13.23 -15.35 -1.02
C ARG A 16 14.25 -16.51 -1.05
N HIS A 17 15.44 -16.33 -1.61
CA HIS A 17 16.51 -17.34 -1.50
C HIS A 17 17.13 -17.35 -0.11
N ILE A 18 17.60 -18.53 0.33
CA ILE A 18 18.36 -18.65 1.58
C ILE A 18 19.61 -17.75 1.55
N GLY A 19 19.82 -17.01 2.63
CA GLY A 19 20.95 -16.07 2.74
C GLY A 19 20.76 -14.73 2.01
N SER A 20 19.69 -14.53 1.25
CA SER A 20 19.36 -13.21 0.70
C SER A 20 18.92 -12.26 1.81
N TYR A 21 19.23 -10.97 1.68
CA TYR A 21 18.63 -9.94 2.54
C TYR A 21 17.23 -9.53 2.06
N LEU A 22 16.85 -9.88 0.83
CA LEU A 22 15.52 -9.67 0.26
C LEU A 22 14.58 -10.80 0.67
N GLN A 23 13.98 -10.63 1.84
CA GLN A 23 13.08 -11.59 2.48
C GLN A 23 11.67 -11.61 1.84
N GLY A 24 10.93 -12.69 2.06
CA GLY A 24 9.58 -12.87 1.50
C GLY A 24 8.52 -11.90 2.04
N HIS A 25 8.74 -11.41 3.26
CA HIS A 25 8.14 -10.19 3.79
C HIS A 25 9.29 -9.25 4.22
N PRO A 26 9.13 -7.92 4.13
CA PRO A 26 10.21 -6.98 4.43
C PRO A 26 10.81 -7.16 5.83
N ASN A 27 12.13 -7.00 5.95
CA ASN A 27 12.85 -7.01 7.23
C ASN A 27 13.71 -5.74 7.37
N MET A 28 13.38 -4.88 8.32
CA MET A 28 14.02 -3.58 8.52
C MET A 28 15.50 -3.68 8.95
N ASN A 29 15.92 -4.80 9.52
CA ASN A 29 17.30 -5.00 9.96
C ASN A 29 18.22 -5.51 8.85
N MET A 30 17.65 -5.93 7.72
CA MET A 30 18.38 -6.57 6.63
C MET A 30 18.37 -5.75 5.35
N THR A 31 17.22 -5.17 4.98
CA THR A 31 17.06 -4.47 3.70
C THR A 31 17.19 -2.96 3.88
N PRO A 32 18.21 -2.31 3.28
CA PRO A 32 18.37 -0.87 3.37
C PRO A 32 17.13 -0.13 2.87
N GLY A 33 16.60 0.79 3.69
CA GLY A 33 15.42 1.61 3.37
C GLY A 33 14.07 0.98 3.71
N VAL A 34 14.03 -0.19 4.35
CA VAL A 34 12.80 -0.73 4.93
C VAL A 34 12.62 -0.15 6.33
N ASP A 35 11.58 0.64 6.54
CA ASP A 35 11.33 1.32 7.82
C ASP A 35 10.78 0.39 8.91
N MET A 36 10.11 -0.71 8.53
CA MET A 36 9.51 -1.66 9.46
C MET A 36 9.48 -3.08 8.89
N SER A 37 9.73 -4.07 9.75
CA SER A 37 9.46 -5.48 9.42
C SER A 37 7.95 -5.74 9.45
N THR A 38 7.36 -6.02 8.29
CA THR A 38 5.91 -6.26 8.14
C THR A 38 5.63 -7.68 7.66
N GLY A 39 4.35 -8.04 7.51
CA GLY A 39 3.90 -9.36 7.03
C GLY A 39 2.71 -9.88 7.84
N SER A 40 2.73 -9.64 9.16
CA SER A 40 1.50 -9.75 9.97
C SER A 40 0.63 -8.53 9.67
N LEU A 41 -0.52 -8.78 9.04
CA LEU A 41 -1.48 -7.74 8.66
C LEU A 41 -1.89 -6.89 9.89
N GLY A 42 -2.12 -5.60 9.66
CA GLY A 42 -2.54 -4.64 10.67
C GLY A 42 -1.41 -4.07 11.55
N GLN A 43 -0.27 -4.77 11.69
CA GLN A 43 0.83 -4.27 12.53
C GLN A 43 1.56 -3.07 11.93
N GLY A 44 1.64 -2.99 10.60
CA GLY A 44 2.31 -1.90 9.90
C GLY A 44 1.71 -0.53 10.24
N ILE A 45 0.38 -0.42 10.23
CA ILE A 45 -0.31 0.86 10.49
C ILE A 45 -0.15 1.33 11.95
N SER A 46 -0.19 0.42 12.93
CA SER A 46 0.08 0.79 14.33
C SER A 46 1.48 1.37 14.49
N THR A 47 2.46 0.76 13.80
CA THR A 47 3.85 1.24 13.82
C THR A 47 3.98 2.59 13.13
N ALA A 48 3.35 2.77 11.97
CA ALA A 48 3.31 4.03 11.24
C ALA A 48 2.67 5.17 12.05
N ALA A 49 1.57 4.90 12.76
CA ALA A 49 0.96 5.87 13.67
C ALA A 49 1.92 6.27 14.81
N GLY A 50 2.68 5.31 15.35
CA GLY A 50 3.75 5.57 16.32
C GLY A 50 4.88 6.44 15.74
N MET A 51 5.31 6.16 14.51
CA MET A 51 6.33 6.96 13.81
C MET A 51 5.87 8.40 13.55
N ALA A 52 4.61 8.60 13.15
CA ALA A 52 4.02 9.91 12.94
C ALA A 52 3.92 10.71 14.25
N LEU A 53 3.47 10.06 15.35
CA LEU A 53 3.47 10.68 16.68
C LEU A 53 4.89 11.03 17.14
N ALA A 54 5.85 10.14 16.94
CA ALA A 54 7.24 10.37 17.29
C ALA A 54 7.83 11.58 16.54
N ALA A 55 7.47 11.76 15.26
CA ALA A 55 7.90 12.92 14.48
C ALA A 55 7.47 14.22 15.17
N ARG A 56 6.18 14.30 15.52
CA ARG A 56 5.60 15.47 16.17
C ARG A 56 6.23 15.75 17.53
N VAL A 57 6.31 14.75 18.39
CA VAL A 57 6.87 14.90 19.75
C VAL A 57 8.34 15.32 19.70
N ARG A 58 9.08 14.89 18.67
CA ARG A 58 10.49 15.22 18.48
C ARG A 58 10.74 16.43 17.58
N GLY A 59 9.70 17.14 17.16
CA GLY A 59 9.81 18.30 16.26
C GLY A 59 10.48 17.97 14.92
N LYS A 60 10.24 16.78 14.38
CA LYS A 60 10.67 16.36 13.04
C LYS A 60 9.62 16.71 12.02
N ASP A 61 10.06 16.99 10.80
CA ASP A 61 9.26 17.49 9.67
C ASP A 61 8.92 16.41 8.64
N TYR A 62 9.28 15.15 8.90
CA TYR A 62 8.94 14.06 7.99
C TYR A 62 7.45 13.71 8.04
N HIS A 63 6.92 13.32 6.88
CA HIS A 63 5.58 12.77 6.71
C HIS A 63 5.65 11.24 6.70
N THR A 64 4.70 10.59 7.36
CA THR A 64 4.61 9.13 7.41
C THR A 64 3.52 8.65 6.46
N TYR A 65 3.86 7.69 5.61
CA TYR A 65 2.91 7.04 4.70
C TYR A 65 2.74 5.58 5.07
N ALA A 66 1.51 5.07 5.04
CA ALA A 66 1.20 3.65 5.20
C ALA A 66 0.32 3.19 4.04
N LEU A 67 0.58 2.00 3.50
CA LEU A 67 -0.25 1.36 2.47
C LEU A 67 -0.88 0.11 3.08
N LEU A 68 -2.22 0.03 3.03
CA LEU A 68 -3.00 -1.08 3.57
C LEU A 68 -3.84 -1.72 2.47
N GLY A 69 -4.11 -3.01 2.59
CA GLY A 69 -5.11 -3.70 1.76
C GLY A 69 -6.53 -3.54 2.29
N ASP A 70 -7.54 -3.63 1.44
CA ASP A 70 -8.96 -3.70 1.83
C ASP A 70 -9.33 -4.97 2.64
N GLY A 71 -8.63 -6.08 2.42
CA GLY A 71 -8.70 -7.25 3.31
C GLY A 71 -7.96 -7.04 4.65
N GLU A 72 -6.87 -6.27 4.65
CA GLU A 72 -6.09 -5.99 5.87
C GLU A 72 -6.88 -5.16 6.88
N ILE A 73 -7.71 -4.21 6.43
CA ILE A 73 -8.52 -3.37 7.33
C ILE A 73 -9.65 -4.15 8.04
N GLN A 74 -9.80 -5.45 7.80
CA GLN A 74 -10.65 -6.32 8.62
C GLN A 74 -10.04 -6.61 10.01
N GLU A 75 -8.72 -6.49 10.15
CA GLU A 75 -8.02 -6.72 11.42
C GLU A 75 -8.39 -5.67 12.47
N GLY A 76 -8.80 -6.11 13.67
CA GLY A 76 -9.22 -5.22 14.76
C GLY A 76 -8.16 -4.18 15.14
N GLN A 77 -6.89 -4.57 15.10
CA GLN A 77 -5.75 -3.70 15.40
C GLN A 77 -5.67 -2.47 14.49
N VAL A 78 -6.15 -2.57 13.24
CA VAL A 78 -6.20 -1.44 12.30
C VAL A 78 -7.13 -0.34 12.83
N TRP A 79 -8.29 -0.72 13.36
CA TRP A 79 -9.28 0.20 13.92
C TRP A 79 -8.73 0.90 15.17
N GLU A 80 -7.97 0.19 16.01
CA GLU A 80 -7.25 0.79 17.14
C GLU A 80 -6.23 1.84 16.69
N ALA A 81 -5.46 1.55 15.62
CA ALA A 81 -4.53 2.50 15.04
C ALA A 81 -5.21 3.73 14.43
N PHE A 82 -6.39 3.56 13.81
CA PHE A 82 -7.19 4.67 13.29
C PHE A 82 -7.73 5.57 14.41
N MET A 83 -8.31 4.99 15.47
CA MET A 83 -8.73 5.75 16.66
C MET A 83 -7.56 6.53 17.26
N PHE A 84 -6.41 5.89 17.43
CA PHE A 84 -5.20 6.51 17.94
C PHE A 84 -4.76 7.70 17.07
N SER A 85 -4.68 7.50 15.75
CA SER A 85 -4.21 8.52 14.82
C SER A 85 -5.08 9.77 14.81
N ALA A 86 -6.39 9.60 14.89
CA ALA A 86 -7.33 10.70 14.96
C ALA A 86 -7.34 11.38 16.33
N HIS A 87 -7.29 10.62 17.43
CA HIS A 87 -7.20 11.17 18.79
C HIS A 87 -5.99 12.10 18.93
N TYR A 88 -4.83 11.64 18.44
CA TYR A 88 -3.62 12.43 18.42
C TYR A 88 -3.55 13.40 17.24
N LYS A 89 -4.58 13.54 16.41
CA LYS A 89 -4.66 14.50 15.30
C LYS A 89 -3.49 14.42 14.33
N LEU A 90 -2.97 13.22 14.02
CA LEU A 90 -1.73 12.99 13.26
C LEU A 90 -1.82 13.42 11.79
N ASP A 91 -1.79 14.72 11.53
CA ASP A 91 -1.83 15.32 10.19
C ASP A 91 -0.56 15.10 9.35
N ASN A 92 0.48 14.55 9.94
CA ASN A 92 1.66 14.05 9.25
C ASN A 92 1.58 12.54 8.95
N LEU A 93 0.39 11.95 9.00
CA LEU A 93 0.11 10.57 8.60
C LEU A 93 -0.88 10.53 7.44
N THR A 94 -0.47 9.91 6.35
CA THR A 94 -1.35 9.56 5.22
C THR A 94 -1.42 8.05 5.07
N VAL A 95 -2.64 7.53 5.09
CA VAL A 95 -2.96 6.12 4.89
C VAL A 95 -3.52 5.94 3.49
N PHE A 96 -2.89 5.10 2.69
CA PHE A 96 -3.44 4.62 1.42
C PHE A 96 -4.16 3.29 1.67
N ILE A 97 -5.37 3.15 1.16
CA ILE A 97 -6.10 1.88 1.14
C ILE A 97 -6.19 1.41 -0.30
N ASP A 98 -5.51 0.31 -0.62
CA ASP A 98 -5.61 -0.40 -1.90
C ASP A 98 -6.94 -1.17 -1.95
N ASN A 99 -7.99 -0.52 -2.47
CA ASN A 99 -9.34 -1.06 -2.56
C ASN A 99 -9.57 -1.81 -3.88
N ASN A 100 -8.93 -2.98 -3.99
CA ASN A 100 -8.93 -3.83 -5.17
C ASN A 100 -10.08 -4.88 -5.18
N ASN A 101 -10.93 -4.90 -4.15
CA ASN A 101 -12.05 -5.81 -3.90
C ASN A 101 -11.70 -7.28 -3.63
N LEU A 102 -10.43 -7.68 -3.54
CA LEU A 102 -10.04 -9.10 -3.51
C LEU A 102 -9.07 -9.43 -2.36
N GLN A 103 -9.45 -10.42 -1.56
CA GLN A 103 -8.57 -11.13 -0.63
C GLN A 103 -8.28 -12.56 -1.10
N ILE A 104 -7.66 -13.38 -0.24
CA ILE A 104 -7.22 -14.76 -0.58
C ILE A 104 -8.41 -15.60 -1.05
N ASP A 105 -9.49 -15.63 -0.27
CA ASP A 105 -10.64 -16.51 -0.50
C ASP A 105 -11.70 -15.92 -1.44
N GLY A 106 -11.42 -14.79 -2.10
CA GLY A 106 -12.32 -14.20 -3.09
C GLY A 106 -12.59 -12.72 -2.85
N GLN A 107 -13.80 -12.27 -3.22
CA GLN A 107 -14.18 -10.87 -3.06
C GLN A 107 -14.35 -10.52 -1.58
N VAL A 108 -13.85 -9.35 -1.18
CA VAL A 108 -13.95 -8.89 0.21
C VAL A 108 -15.41 -8.82 0.70
N CYS A 109 -16.37 -8.53 -0.19
CA CYS A 109 -17.79 -8.50 0.17
C CYS A 109 -18.38 -9.88 0.49
N ASP A 110 -17.83 -10.94 -0.13
CA ASP A 110 -18.29 -12.31 0.05
C ASP A 110 -17.61 -12.96 1.27
N VAL A 111 -16.38 -12.55 1.58
CA VAL A 111 -15.60 -13.08 2.71
C VAL A 111 -15.90 -12.33 4.02
N MET A 112 -15.66 -11.01 4.05
CA MET A 112 -15.93 -10.15 5.21
C MET A 112 -15.93 -8.67 4.80
N SER A 113 -17.10 -8.13 4.49
CA SER A 113 -17.19 -6.80 3.87
C SER A 113 -16.64 -5.67 4.76
N PRO A 114 -15.59 -4.94 4.33
CA PRO A 114 -15.11 -3.77 5.05
C PRO A 114 -15.95 -2.51 4.74
N TYR A 115 -16.88 -2.58 3.77
CA TYR A 115 -17.69 -1.43 3.33
C TYR A 115 -18.71 -0.95 4.37
N PRO A 116 -19.13 0.33 4.31
CA PRO A 116 -18.55 1.44 3.53
C PRO A 116 -17.21 1.95 4.12
N ILE A 117 -16.10 1.83 3.37
CA ILE A 117 -14.75 2.11 3.88
C ILE A 117 -14.58 3.59 4.19
N ASP A 118 -15.00 4.47 3.28
CA ASP A 118 -14.92 5.92 3.39
C ASP A 118 -15.70 6.47 4.58
N GLU A 119 -16.93 6.03 4.77
CA GLU A 119 -17.74 6.41 5.93
C GLU A 119 -17.12 5.95 7.25
N LYS A 120 -16.55 4.74 7.29
CA LYS A 120 -15.82 4.22 8.46
C LYS A 120 -14.57 5.08 8.75
N MET A 121 -13.77 5.42 7.74
CA MET A 121 -12.60 6.30 7.92
C MET A 121 -13.01 7.70 8.40
N ALA A 122 -14.08 8.27 7.83
CA ALA A 122 -14.63 9.54 8.26
C ALA A 122 -15.12 9.48 9.73
N ALA A 123 -15.75 8.38 10.13
CA ALA A 123 -16.19 8.14 11.51
C ALA A 123 -15.02 8.03 12.50
N PHE A 124 -13.86 7.52 12.07
CA PHE A 124 -12.62 7.61 12.87
C PHE A 124 -12.07 9.02 12.99
N GLY A 125 -12.50 9.96 12.15
CA GLY A 125 -12.02 11.35 12.15
C GLY A 125 -10.93 11.65 11.13
N PHE A 126 -10.74 10.80 10.13
CA PHE A 126 -9.82 11.05 9.02
C PHE A 126 -10.39 12.08 8.05
N HIS A 127 -9.50 12.79 7.35
CA HIS A 127 -9.81 13.39 6.06
C HIS A 127 -9.84 12.28 5.00
N VAL A 128 -10.90 12.20 4.20
CA VAL A 128 -11.09 11.06 3.28
C VAL A 128 -11.08 11.55 1.83
N ILE A 129 -10.25 10.93 1.00
CA ILE A 129 -10.11 11.22 -0.42
C ILE A 129 -10.30 9.91 -1.19
N ASN A 130 -11.33 9.85 -2.03
CA ASN A 130 -11.58 8.69 -2.91
C ASN A 130 -11.01 8.98 -4.30
N ILE A 131 -10.15 8.12 -4.83
CA ILE A 131 -9.52 8.30 -6.15
C ILE A 131 -9.53 7.02 -6.99
N ASN A 132 -9.33 7.19 -8.30
CA ASN A 132 -8.87 6.10 -9.16
C ASN A 132 -7.38 5.84 -8.88
N GLY A 133 -7.04 4.65 -8.38
CA GLY A 133 -5.66 4.28 -8.05
C GLY A 133 -4.76 3.99 -9.26
N HIS A 134 -5.28 4.11 -10.48
CA HIS A 134 -4.52 3.98 -11.73
C HIS A 134 -4.36 5.31 -12.47
N ASP A 135 -4.75 6.42 -11.84
CA ASP A 135 -4.60 7.77 -12.37
C ASP A 135 -3.50 8.48 -11.56
N LEU A 136 -2.35 8.70 -12.20
CA LEU A 136 -1.17 9.29 -11.55
C LEU A 136 -1.42 10.75 -11.14
N ASP A 137 -2.20 11.50 -11.91
CA ASP A 137 -2.53 12.89 -11.59
C ASP A 137 -3.47 12.95 -10.37
N ALA A 138 -4.44 12.02 -10.30
CA ALA A 138 -5.31 11.89 -9.13
C ALA A 138 -4.53 11.51 -7.86
N ILE A 139 -3.55 10.60 -7.97
CA ILE A 139 -2.68 10.23 -6.85
C ILE A 139 -1.85 11.43 -6.39
N ALA A 140 -1.23 12.16 -7.33
CA ALA A 140 -0.43 13.35 -7.01
C ALA A 140 -1.27 14.42 -6.31
N ALA A 141 -2.44 14.75 -6.86
CA ALA A 141 -3.35 15.73 -6.28
C ALA A 141 -3.83 15.30 -4.87
N ALA A 142 -4.13 14.02 -4.65
CA ALA A 142 -4.53 13.51 -3.34
C ALA A 142 -3.39 13.59 -2.30
N ILE A 143 -2.14 13.37 -2.71
CA ILE A 143 -0.96 13.55 -1.85
C ILE A 143 -0.81 15.01 -1.47
N ASP A 144 -0.90 15.94 -2.43
CA ASP A 144 -0.80 17.38 -2.18
C ASP A 144 -1.90 17.85 -1.20
N GLU A 145 -3.14 17.38 -1.39
CA GLU A 145 -4.26 17.66 -0.49
C GLU A 145 -4.03 17.07 0.91
N ALA A 146 -3.50 15.85 1.00
CA ALA A 146 -3.17 15.22 2.27
C ALA A 146 -2.08 16.00 3.04
N LEU A 147 -1.06 16.51 2.33
CA LEU A 147 -0.01 17.35 2.91
C LEU A 147 -0.53 18.72 3.36
N ALA A 148 -1.51 19.29 2.65
CA ALA A 148 -2.16 20.54 3.00
C ALA A 148 -3.15 20.42 4.18
N THR A 149 -3.70 19.22 4.40
CA THR A 149 -4.65 18.94 5.49
C THR A 149 -3.96 19.01 6.84
N LYS A 150 -4.56 19.73 7.81
CA LYS A 150 -4.02 19.93 9.16
C LYS A 150 -5.01 19.52 10.25
N GLY A 151 -4.47 19.09 11.39
CA GLY A 151 -5.25 18.73 12.58
C GLY A 151 -6.00 17.39 12.52
N LYS A 152 -5.81 16.59 11.47
CA LYS A 152 -6.34 15.23 11.33
C LYS A 152 -5.50 14.40 10.34
N PRO A 153 -5.40 13.07 10.51
CA PRO A 153 -4.77 12.20 9.51
C PRO A 153 -5.61 12.12 8.23
N THR A 154 -4.99 11.72 7.11
CA THR A 154 -5.67 11.56 5.82
C THR A 154 -5.71 10.10 5.38
N ALA A 155 -6.85 9.67 4.84
CA ALA A 155 -7.07 8.38 4.21
C ALA A 155 -7.35 8.59 2.71
N ILE A 156 -6.47 8.07 1.86
CA ILE A 156 -6.63 8.04 0.41
C ILE A 156 -7.09 6.63 0.03
N ILE A 157 -8.36 6.51 -0.34
CA ILE A 157 -8.96 5.23 -0.74
C ILE A 157 -8.84 5.12 -2.25
N MET A 158 -7.99 4.20 -2.69
CA MET A 158 -7.64 4.02 -4.08
C MET A 158 -8.47 2.89 -4.67
N LYS A 159 -9.33 3.21 -5.65
CA LYS A 159 -9.96 2.16 -6.43
C LYS A 159 -8.97 1.57 -7.42
N THR A 160 -8.60 0.31 -7.21
CA THR A 160 -7.57 -0.37 -8.00
C THR A 160 -8.08 -1.68 -8.59
N VAL A 161 -7.23 -2.33 -9.40
CA VAL A 161 -7.47 -3.61 -10.05
C VAL A 161 -6.31 -4.50 -9.66
N LYS A 162 -6.58 -5.59 -8.94
CA LYS A 162 -5.53 -6.53 -8.55
C LYS A 162 -4.98 -7.20 -9.81
N GLY A 163 -3.65 -7.20 -9.98
CA GLY A 163 -3.00 -7.70 -11.20
C GLY A 163 -3.06 -6.74 -12.40
N LYS A 164 -3.30 -5.43 -12.17
CA LYS A 164 -3.40 -4.41 -13.22
C LYS A 164 -2.28 -4.54 -14.26
N GLY A 165 -2.67 -4.48 -15.54
CA GLY A 165 -1.75 -4.46 -16.67
C GLY A 165 -1.35 -5.85 -17.18
N VAL A 166 -1.78 -6.93 -16.52
CA VAL A 166 -1.61 -8.30 -17.02
C VAL A 166 -2.98 -8.98 -17.14
N SER A 167 -3.40 -9.23 -18.37
CA SER A 167 -4.78 -9.59 -18.76
C SER A 167 -5.34 -10.80 -18.00
N PHE A 168 -4.52 -11.83 -17.82
CA PHE A 168 -4.91 -13.06 -17.12
C PHE A 168 -4.80 -12.97 -15.59
N MET A 169 -4.19 -11.91 -15.05
CA MET A 169 -4.10 -11.63 -13.61
C MET A 169 -5.16 -10.63 -13.12
N GLU A 170 -5.66 -9.74 -13.99
CA GLU A 170 -6.64 -8.72 -13.60
C GLU A 170 -7.90 -9.33 -12.97
N ASN A 171 -8.21 -8.87 -11.76
CA ASN A 171 -9.39 -9.29 -10.97
C ASN A 171 -9.47 -10.80 -10.70
N LYS A 172 -8.31 -11.46 -10.49
CA LYS A 172 -8.24 -12.90 -10.18
C LYS A 172 -7.62 -13.14 -8.80
N ALA A 173 -8.41 -13.62 -7.84
CA ALA A 173 -7.94 -13.95 -6.50
C ALA A 173 -6.80 -14.99 -6.50
N GLY A 174 -6.83 -15.96 -7.42
CA GLY A 174 -5.83 -17.02 -7.55
C GLY A 174 -4.39 -16.53 -7.83
N TRP A 175 -4.22 -15.27 -8.22
CA TRP A 175 -2.92 -14.64 -8.46
C TRP A 175 -2.36 -13.88 -7.24
N HIS A 176 -3.03 -13.92 -6.09
CA HIS A 176 -2.58 -13.21 -4.88
C HIS A 176 -1.21 -13.66 -4.37
N GLY A 177 -0.90 -14.96 -4.44
CA GLY A 177 0.34 -15.54 -3.91
C GLY A 177 1.00 -16.56 -4.83
N LYS A 178 0.51 -16.72 -6.07
CA LYS A 178 1.04 -17.66 -7.06
C LYS A 178 2.11 -16.97 -7.92
N ALA A 179 3.27 -17.60 -8.07
CA ALA A 179 4.27 -17.17 -9.05
C ALA A 179 3.85 -17.60 -10.47
N PRO A 180 4.02 -16.75 -11.49
CA PRO A 180 3.82 -17.14 -12.88
C PRO A 180 4.87 -18.19 -13.30
N ASN A 181 4.49 -19.09 -14.19
CA ASN A 181 5.43 -19.93 -14.93
C ASN A 181 6.08 -19.17 -16.09
N ASP A 182 6.99 -19.81 -16.82
CA ASP A 182 7.74 -19.18 -17.91
C ASP A 182 6.85 -18.65 -19.06
N GLU A 183 5.79 -19.37 -19.42
CA GLU A 183 4.85 -18.96 -20.46
C GLU A 183 4.00 -17.77 -20.00
N GLU A 184 3.46 -17.84 -18.79
CA GLU A 184 2.70 -16.76 -18.14
C GLU A 184 3.58 -15.50 -17.98
N TYR A 185 4.87 -15.67 -17.67
CA TYR A 185 5.84 -14.58 -17.57
C TYR A 185 6.06 -13.87 -18.91
N GLU A 186 6.30 -14.62 -19.99
CA GLU A 186 6.53 -14.01 -21.31
C GLU A 186 5.32 -13.23 -21.79
N ILE A 187 4.10 -13.75 -21.60
CA ILE A 187 2.85 -13.05 -21.92
C ILE A 187 2.76 -11.75 -21.10
N ALA A 188 2.94 -11.83 -19.78
CA ALA A 188 2.87 -10.66 -18.91
C ALA A 188 3.89 -9.58 -19.30
N MET A 189 5.12 -9.97 -19.62
CA MET A 189 6.16 -9.01 -20.02
C MET A 189 5.90 -8.38 -21.38
N GLN A 190 5.29 -9.10 -22.32
CA GLN A 190 4.87 -8.52 -23.60
C GLN A 190 3.78 -7.46 -23.40
N GLU A 191 2.75 -7.77 -22.60
CA GLU A 191 1.66 -6.83 -22.30
C GLU A 191 2.16 -5.57 -21.57
N LEU A 192 3.06 -5.73 -20.60
CA LEU A 192 3.65 -4.61 -19.84
C LEU A 192 4.56 -3.74 -20.71
N ARG A 193 5.36 -4.34 -21.61
CA ARG A 193 6.21 -3.59 -22.55
C ARG A 193 5.38 -2.79 -23.55
N ALA A 194 4.27 -3.35 -24.04
CA ALA A 194 3.37 -2.63 -24.94
C ALA A 194 2.77 -1.39 -24.25
N GLN A 195 2.29 -1.54 -23.02
CA GLN A 195 1.78 -0.42 -22.21
C GLN A 195 2.84 0.63 -21.91
N LEU A 196 4.07 0.21 -21.59
CA LEU A 196 5.17 1.14 -21.35
C LEU A 196 5.48 1.97 -22.61
N ALA A 197 5.52 1.33 -23.78
CA ALA A 197 5.75 2.03 -25.04
C ALA A 197 4.66 3.06 -25.35
N GLU A 198 3.40 2.77 -25.02
CA GLU A 198 2.30 3.74 -25.15
C GLU A 198 2.43 4.94 -24.20
N LEU A 199 2.97 4.73 -23.00
CA LEU A 199 3.22 5.81 -22.04
C LEU A 199 4.40 6.68 -22.45
N GLU A 200 5.49 6.09 -22.96
CA GLU A 200 6.67 6.81 -23.43
C GLU A 200 6.42 7.60 -24.73
N ALA A 201 5.36 7.26 -25.46
CA ALA A 201 4.96 7.96 -26.69
C ALA A 201 4.11 9.22 -26.42
N LYS A 202 3.66 9.47 -25.18
CA LYS A 202 2.87 10.63 -24.78
C LYS A 202 3.76 11.75 -24.22
#